data_AF-A0A7Y6Q1I5-F1
#
_entry.id   AF-A0A7Y6Q1I5-F1
#
_cell.length_a   1.000
_cell.length_b   1.000
_cell.length_c   1.000
_cell.angle_alpha   90.00
_cell.angle_beta   90.00
_cell.angle_gamma   90.00
#
_symmetry.space_group_name_H-M   'P 1'
#
loop_
_entity.id
_entity.type
_entity.pdbx_description
1 polymer ?
#
loop_
_entity_poly.entity_id
_entity_poly.type
_entity_poly.pdbx_seq_one_letter_code
_entity_poly.pdbx_strand_id
1 'polypeptide(L)'
;MANRWPAIAGACMWGIAVGLVAYRYAVLPLLWSSPWRHIVIGLAVGLAVGGRALLRTREGSLGVLVLAGVVGAGAAFGAGYTLFPTLSRAKLETRKFPGFSLALPRGEAVQDQTAGYATGKLALRGIAGSRSVLIVQWELGGEMTAEDMNLIAKMLSVAIPGISGESQQTSVAGPDGKPVPSVKFDSDKGVFELSSLVCGSRHVLVATGGEKEALGVHERIVASFACTPDPEREKTASVFSFPMNLDLPGWYATSRDPEAFELTDGVTATMTLRTLPAGMHVQLENVLEPIFRAAGLTQGLEVGAKLPDGRVPFKLTIEGETTRGWAALFPCPTATGLVVAIAADDGADGLHDKLAAARCRRDGEPVQTWPDPPAGADDTAVP
;
A
#
# COMPACT_ATOMS: atom_id res chain seq x y z
N MET A 1 -43.54 -48.60 -19.62
CA MET A 1 -42.23 -47.92 -19.58
C MET A 1 -41.88 -47.67 -18.11
N ALA A 2 -40.76 -48.20 -17.61
CA ALA A 2 -40.32 -47.92 -16.25
C ALA A 2 -40.01 -46.42 -16.09
N ASN A 3 -40.48 -45.80 -15.01
CA ASN A 3 -40.21 -44.40 -14.72
C ASN A 3 -38.68 -44.19 -14.53
N ARG A 4 -38.02 -43.44 -15.42
CA ARG A 4 -36.56 -43.24 -15.38
C ARG A 4 -36.11 -42.02 -14.57
N TRP A 5 -37.06 -41.18 -14.13
CA TRP A 5 -36.78 -39.91 -13.45
C TRP A 5 -35.91 -40.02 -12.19
N PRO A 6 -36.10 -41.01 -11.29
CA PRO A 6 -35.28 -41.09 -10.07
C PRO A 6 -33.80 -41.37 -10.35
N ALA A 7 -33.51 -42.19 -11.37
CA ALA A 7 -32.13 -42.50 -11.75
C ALA A 7 -31.44 -41.27 -12.37
N ILE A 8 -32.14 -40.50 -13.21
CA ILE A 8 -31.65 -39.24 -13.77
C ILE A 8 -31.39 -38.22 -12.65
N ALA A 9 -32.33 -38.06 -11.72
CA ALA A 9 -32.16 -37.16 -10.58
C ALA A 9 -30.97 -37.56 -9.70
N GLY A 10 -30.82 -38.86 -9.41
CA GLY A 10 -29.70 -39.38 -8.64
C GLY A 10 -28.34 -39.15 -9.31
N ALA A 11 -28.27 -39.31 -10.64
CA ALA A 11 -27.09 -38.98 -11.42
C ALA A 11 -26.77 -37.49 -11.41
N CYS A 12 -27.78 -36.61 -11.57
CA CYS A 12 -27.60 -35.16 -11.44
C CYS A 12 -27.07 -34.76 -10.07
N MET A 13 -27.59 -35.34 -8.98
CA MET A 13 -27.12 -35.06 -7.61
C MET A 13 -25.65 -35.46 -7.42
N TRP A 14 -25.25 -36.62 -7.94
CA TRP A 14 -23.84 -37.03 -7.99
C TRP A 14 -22.98 -36.05 -8.79
N GLY A 15 -23.47 -35.65 -9.96
CA GLY A 15 -22.87 -34.61 -10.78
C GLY A 15 -22.63 -33.33 -10.00
N ILE A 16 -23.68 -32.77 -9.38
CA ILE A 16 -23.60 -31.54 -8.58
C ILE A 16 -22.61 -31.71 -7.43
N ALA A 17 -22.62 -32.84 -6.71
CA ALA A 17 -21.67 -33.11 -5.65
C ALA A 17 -20.22 -33.05 -6.14
N VAL A 18 -19.92 -33.72 -7.26
CA VAL A 18 -18.60 -33.71 -7.90
C VAL A 18 -18.24 -32.29 -8.36
N GLY A 19 -19.17 -31.57 -8.98
CA GLY A 19 -18.96 -30.19 -9.43
C GLY A 19 -18.63 -29.24 -8.29
N LEU A 20 -19.32 -29.35 -7.16
CA LEU A 20 -19.04 -28.55 -5.96
C LEU A 20 -17.68 -28.88 -5.33
N VAL A 21 -17.32 -30.16 -5.25
CA VAL A 21 -16.01 -30.60 -4.76
C VAL A 21 -14.90 -30.12 -5.70
N ALA A 22 -15.04 -30.34 -7.01
CA ALA A 22 -14.10 -29.88 -8.02
C ALA A 22 -13.92 -28.36 -7.93
N TYR A 23 -15.01 -27.60 -7.87
CA TYR A 23 -14.97 -26.15 -7.69
C TYR A 23 -14.26 -25.75 -6.37
N ARG A 24 -14.55 -26.45 -5.27
CA ARG A 24 -13.93 -26.21 -3.96
C ARG A 24 -12.41 -26.43 -3.96
N TYR A 25 -11.91 -27.39 -4.73
CA TYR A 25 -10.48 -27.75 -4.75
C TYR A 25 -9.71 -27.24 -5.97
N ALA A 26 -10.40 -26.84 -7.04
CA ALA A 26 -9.76 -26.26 -8.22
C ALA A 26 -9.79 -24.72 -8.20
N VAL A 27 -10.80 -24.12 -7.55
CA VAL A 27 -11.03 -22.66 -7.58
C VAL A 27 -10.91 -22.04 -6.19
N LEU A 28 -11.56 -22.63 -5.18
CA LEU A 28 -11.62 -22.02 -3.83
C LEU A 28 -10.46 -22.27 -2.85
N PRO A 29 -9.54 -23.27 -2.99
CA PRO A 29 -8.56 -23.51 -1.92
C PRO A 29 -7.50 -22.42 -1.82
N LEU A 30 -7.40 -21.57 -2.84
CA LEU A 30 -6.60 -20.35 -2.85
C LEU A 30 -7.37 -19.22 -2.12
N LEU A 31 -8.64 -19.03 -2.47
CA LEU A 31 -9.30 -17.76 -2.18
C LEU A 31 -10.09 -17.64 -0.88
N TRP A 32 -10.39 -18.72 -0.14
CA TRP A 32 -11.45 -18.62 0.88
C TRP A 32 -11.12 -19.27 2.22
N SER A 33 -10.79 -18.41 3.20
CA SER A 33 -10.53 -18.81 4.60
C SER A 33 -11.80 -18.88 5.48
N SER A 34 -12.95 -18.57 4.91
CA SER A 34 -14.25 -18.49 5.60
C SER A 34 -14.74 -19.85 6.15
N PRO A 35 -15.42 -19.89 7.32
CA PRO A 35 -16.03 -21.11 7.86
C PRO A 35 -17.09 -21.71 6.91
N TRP A 36 -17.64 -20.92 5.99
CA TRP A 36 -18.59 -21.36 4.95
C TRP A 36 -18.01 -22.45 4.03
N ARG A 37 -16.68 -22.61 3.96
CA ARG A 37 -16.02 -23.68 3.21
C ARG A 37 -16.49 -25.09 3.60
N HIS A 38 -16.90 -25.28 4.86
CA HIS A 38 -17.38 -26.57 5.36
C HIS A 38 -18.80 -26.87 4.89
N ILE A 39 -19.62 -25.85 4.63
CA ILE A 39 -21.00 -26.00 4.16
C ILE A 39 -21.03 -26.60 2.75
N VAL A 40 -20.13 -26.17 1.85
CA VAL A 40 -20.04 -26.72 0.48
C VAL A 40 -19.72 -28.21 0.49
N ILE A 41 -18.79 -28.63 1.36
CA ILE A 41 -18.42 -30.05 1.52
C ILE A 41 -19.61 -30.83 2.10
N GLY A 42 -20.26 -30.31 3.14
CA GLY A 42 -21.44 -30.94 3.73
C GLY A 42 -22.56 -31.13 2.71
N LEU A 43 -22.82 -30.11 1.87
CA LEU A 43 -23.83 -30.16 0.82
C LEU A 43 -23.45 -31.17 -0.28
N ALA A 44 -22.18 -31.22 -0.70
CA ALA A 44 -21.69 -32.21 -1.65
C ALA A 44 -21.84 -33.65 -1.11
N VAL A 45 -21.50 -33.89 0.16
CA VAL A 45 -21.67 -35.20 0.81
C VAL A 45 -23.15 -35.58 0.88
N GLY A 46 -24.02 -34.67 1.29
CA GLY A 46 -25.47 -34.91 1.34
C GLY A 46 -26.05 -35.27 -0.03
N LEU A 47 -25.63 -34.56 -1.09
CA LEU A 47 -26.01 -34.83 -2.47
C LEU A 47 -25.49 -36.18 -2.98
N ALA A 48 -24.24 -36.55 -2.66
CA ALA A 48 -23.67 -37.83 -3.05
C ALA A 48 -24.39 -39.00 -2.38
N VAL A 49 -24.72 -38.87 -1.09
CA VAL A 49 -25.49 -39.88 -0.33
C VAL A 49 -26.91 -40.00 -0.89
N GLY A 50 -27.61 -38.87 -1.08
CA GLY A 50 -28.96 -38.85 -1.66
C GLY A 50 -29.01 -39.40 -3.08
N GLY A 51 -28.05 -39.03 -3.92
CA GLY A 51 -27.92 -39.55 -5.28
C GLY A 51 -27.64 -41.06 -5.31
N ARG A 52 -26.79 -41.56 -4.41
CA ARG A 52 -26.54 -43.01 -4.27
C ARG A 52 -27.80 -43.77 -3.84
N ALA A 53 -28.59 -43.22 -2.93
CA ALA A 53 -29.85 -43.83 -2.50
C ALA A 53 -30.85 -43.95 -3.66
N LEU A 54 -30.97 -42.92 -4.50
CA LEU A 54 -31.83 -42.93 -5.69
C LEU A 54 -31.35 -43.93 -6.76
N LEU A 55 -30.04 -44.01 -7.00
CA LEU A 55 -29.45 -44.89 -8.01
C LEU A 55 -29.55 -46.39 -7.67
N ARG A 56 -29.59 -46.75 -6.38
CA ARG A 56 -29.70 -48.16 -5.93
C ARG A 56 -30.98 -48.87 -6.38
N THR A 57 -32.00 -48.14 -6.81
CA THR A 57 -33.33 -48.70 -6.99
C THR A 57 -33.70 -49.05 -8.43
N ARG A 58 -32.87 -48.78 -9.45
CA ARG A 58 -33.30 -48.91 -10.86
C ARG A 58 -32.22 -49.22 -11.89
N GLU A 59 -32.66 -49.90 -12.95
CA GLU A 59 -31.95 -50.05 -14.22
C GLU A 59 -32.10 -48.77 -15.07
N GLY A 60 -30.98 -48.19 -15.49
CA GLY A 60 -30.93 -47.06 -16.40
C GLY A 60 -29.87 -47.27 -17.47
N SER A 61 -30.06 -46.66 -18.64
CA SER A 61 -29.01 -46.64 -19.67
C SER A 61 -27.82 -45.83 -19.14
N LEU A 62 -26.65 -46.47 -19.06
CA LEU A 62 -25.42 -45.88 -18.55
C LEU A 62 -25.11 -44.52 -19.21
N GLY A 63 -25.31 -44.40 -20.52
CA GLY A 63 -25.06 -43.15 -21.26
C GLY A 63 -25.93 -41.98 -20.80
N VAL A 64 -27.22 -42.22 -20.51
CA VAL A 64 -28.14 -41.18 -20.02
C VAL A 64 -27.74 -40.72 -18.61
N LEU A 65 -27.30 -41.64 -17.76
CA LEU A 65 -26.87 -41.33 -16.39
C LEU A 65 -25.56 -40.54 -16.38
N VAL A 66 -24.59 -40.92 -17.22
CA VAL A 66 -23.33 -40.17 -17.36
C VAL A 66 -23.60 -38.75 -17.85
N LEU A 67 -24.44 -38.59 -18.88
CA LEU A 67 -24.80 -37.26 -19.40
C LEU A 67 -25.47 -36.39 -18.32
N ALA A 68 -26.44 -36.96 -17.59
CA ALA A 68 -27.11 -36.27 -16.48
C ALA A 68 -26.12 -35.84 -15.37
N GLY A 69 -25.16 -36.70 -15.03
CA GLY A 69 -24.09 -36.38 -14.09
C GLY A 69 -23.18 -35.25 -14.57
N VAL A 70 -22.75 -35.28 -15.84
CA VAL A 70 -21.91 -34.21 -16.43
C VAL A 70 -22.65 -32.87 -16.43
N VAL A 71 -23.92 -32.86 -16.83
CA VAL A 71 -24.76 -31.64 -16.80
C VAL A 71 -24.91 -31.12 -15.38
N GLY A 72 -25.17 -31.99 -14.41
CA GLY A 72 -25.25 -31.62 -12.99
C GLY A 72 -23.94 -31.02 -12.47
N ALA A 73 -22.80 -31.61 -12.82
CA ALA A 73 -21.48 -31.11 -12.45
C ALA A 73 -21.20 -29.73 -13.07
N GLY A 74 -21.46 -29.57 -14.36
CA GLY A 74 -21.28 -28.31 -15.08
C GLY A 74 -22.17 -27.19 -14.52
N ALA A 75 -23.45 -27.49 -14.25
CA ALA A 75 -24.37 -26.53 -13.66
C ALA A 75 -23.94 -26.09 -12.26
N ALA A 76 -23.51 -27.03 -11.42
CA ALA A 76 -23.02 -26.73 -10.07
C ALA A 76 -21.73 -25.92 -10.08
N PHE A 77 -20.80 -26.26 -10.97
CA PHE A 77 -19.56 -25.52 -11.14
C PHE A 77 -19.84 -24.09 -11.64
N GLY A 78 -20.72 -23.93 -12.64
CA GLY A 78 -21.14 -22.61 -13.14
C GLY A 78 -21.87 -21.77 -12.08
N ALA A 79 -22.76 -22.38 -11.29
CA ALA A 79 -23.42 -21.74 -10.16
C ALA A 79 -22.41 -21.33 -9.08
N GLY A 80 -21.46 -22.22 -8.74
CA GLY A 80 -20.38 -21.91 -7.80
C GLY A 80 -19.53 -20.73 -8.27
N TYR A 81 -19.14 -20.72 -9.55
CA TYR A 81 -18.35 -19.65 -10.14
C TYR A 81 -19.09 -18.31 -10.21
N THR A 82 -20.40 -18.32 -10.45
CA THR A 82 -21.22 -17.10 -10.50
C THR A 82 -21.51 -16.53 -9.11
N LEU A 83 -21.75 -17.39 -8.12
CA LEU A 83 -21.99 -16.98 -6.73
C LEU A 83 -20.69 -16.56 -6.01
N PHE A 84 -19.58 -17.22 -6.34
CA PHE A 84 -18.28 -17.01 -5.72
C PHE A 84 -17.22 -16.83 -6.82
N PRO A 85 -17.19 -15.68 -7.51
CA PRO A 85 -16.19 -15.46 -8.55
C PRO A 85 -14.76 -15.56 -7.99
N THR A 86 -13.81 -15.94 -8.85
CA THR A 86 -12.38 -15.83 -8.55
C THR A 86 -12.03 -14.40 -8.13
N LEU A 87 -10.92 -14.20 -7.42
CA LEU A 87 -10.51 -12.88 -6.96
C LEU A 87 -10.44 -11.91 -8.15
N SER A 88 -9.86 -12.34 -9.27
CA SER A 88 -9.82 -11.59 -10.54
C SER A 88 -11.18 -11.10 -11.06
N ARG A 89 -12.29 -11.72 -10.67
CA ARG A 89 -13.68 -11.34 -11.01
C ARG A 89 -14.49 -10.85 -9.82
N ALA A 90 -13.86 -10.60 -8.68
CA ALA A 90 -14.52 -10.02 -7.52
C ALA A 90 -15.26 -8.72 -7.93
N LYS A 91 -16.46 -8.54 -7.36
CA LYS A 91 -17.23 -7.32 -7.56
C LYS A 91 -16.47 -6.16 -6.91
N LEU A 92 -16.26 -5.10 -7.69
CA LEU A 92 -15.69 -3.86 -7.20
C LEU A 92 -16.83 -2.86 -6.95
N GLU A 93 -16.73 -2.12 -5.87
CA GLU A 93 -17.65 -1.05 -5.51
C GLU A 93 -16.90 0.28 -5.53
N THR A 94 -17.43 1.25 -6.28
CA THR A 94 -16.82 2.58 -6.36
C THR A 94 -16.87 3.25 -5.00
N ARG A 95 -15.69 3.54 -4.45
CA ARG A 95 -15.51 4.31 -3.22
C ARG A 95 -14.97 5.69 -3.58
N LYS A 96 -15.57 6.72 -3.01
CA LYS A 96 -15.13 8.11 -3.15
C LYS A 96 -14.10 8.45 -2.08
N PHE A 97 -13.06 9.14 -2.50
CA PHE A 97 -12.01 9.73 -1.68
C PHE A 97 -12.03 11.25 -1.88
N PRO A 98 -11.34 12.03 -1.03
CA PRO A 98 -11.17 13.45 -1.26
C PRO A 98 -10.49 13.70 -2.63
N GLY A 99 -11.25 14.17 -3.61
CA GLY A 99 -10.75 14.52 -4.94
C GLY A 99 -10.47 13.36 -5.92
N PHE A 100 -10.81 12.12 -5.60
CA PHE A 100 -10.74 11.00 -6.55
C PHE A 100 -11.69 9.85 -6.16
N SER A 101 -11.81 8.84 -7.02
CA SER A 101 -12.54 7.61 -6.70
C SER A 101 -11.87 6.38 -7.29
N LEU A 102 -12.07 5.23 -6.64
CA LEU A 102 -11.57 3.92 -7.05
C LEU A 102 -12.63 2.86 -6.80
N ALA A 103 -12.74 1.89 -7.71
CA ALA A 103 -13.57 0.70 -7.50
C ALA A 103 -12.78 -0.33 -6.68
N LEU A 104 -13.18 -0.56 -5.44
CA LEU A 104 -12.47 -1.44 -4.50
C LEU A 104 -13.28 -2.71 -4.22
N PRO A 105 -12.62 -3.87 -4.00
CA PRO A 105 -13.32 -5.06 -3.52
C PRO A 105 -13.82 -4.84 -2.09
N ARG A 106 -14.82 -5.62 -1.69
CA ARG A 106 -15.20 -5.70 -0.27
C ARG A 106 -14.07 -6.31 0.54
N GLY A 107 -13.80 -5.74 1.70
CA GLY A 107 -12.82 -6.22 2.66
C GLY A 107 -13.02 -5.57 4.03
N GLU A 108 -12.35 -6.12 5.03
CA GLU A 108 -12.36 -5.59 6.39
C GLU A 108 -11.36 -4.44 6.47
N ALA A 109 -11.86 -3.28 6.86
CA ALA A 109 -11.07 -2.12 7.21
C ALA A 109 -10.08 -2.44 8.33
N VAL A 110 -8.79 -2.16 8.12
CA VAL A 110 -7.82 -2.14 9.22
C VAL A 110 -7.98 -0.84 10.03
N GLN A 111 -7.73 -0.89 11.34
CA GLN A 111 -7.63 0.31 12.18
C GLN A 111 -6.58 1.29 11.60
N ASP A 112 -6.76 2.59 11.86
CA ASP A 112 -5.96 3.72 11.33
C ASP A 112 -6.30 4.17 9.91
N GLN A 113 -7.58 4.45 9.65
CA GLN A 113 -8.00 5.21 8.46
C GLN A 113 -7.87 6.70 8.70
N THR A 114 -6.97 7.33 7.97
CA THR A 114 -6.88 8.80 7.86
C THR A 114 -7.54 9.21 6.54
N ALA A 115 -8.43 10.19 6.59
CA ALA A 115 -9.24 10.63 5.45
C ALA A 115 -9.08 12.13 5.15
N GLY A 116 -7.86 12.63 5.20
CA GLY A 116 -7.54 14.01 4.85
C GLY A 116 -7.54 14.26 3.34
N TYR A 117 -7.61 15.53 2.93
CA TYR A 117 -7.50 15.89 1.52
C TYR A 117 -6.06 15.70 1.01
N ALA A 118 -5.10 16.33 1.68
CA ALA A 118 -3.68 16.26 1.34
C ALA A 118 -3.13 14.84 1.51
N THR A 119 -3.44 14.19 2.64
CA THR A 119 -2.93 12.87 2.99
C THR A 119 -4.03 11.97 3.52
N GLY A 120 -3.95 10.68 3.20
CA GLY A 120 -4.79 9.68 3.84
C GLY A 120 -4.46 8.27 3.41
N LYS A 121 -5.09 7.32 4.09
CA LYS A 121 -4.82 5.89 3.92
C LYS A 121 -6.07 5.08 4.18
N LEU A 122 -6.29 4.09 3.33
CA LEU A 122 -7.24 3.01 3.51
C LEU A 122 -6.50 1.69 3.35
N ALA A 123 -6.54 0.84 4.37
CA ALA A 123 -6.11 -0.54 4.27
C ALA A 123 -7.31 -1.48 4.44
N LEU A 124 -7.45 -2.41 3.50
CA LEU A 124 -8.43 -3.50 3.53
C LEU A 124 -7.70 -4.83 3.64
N ARG A 125 -8.18 -5.70 4.52
CA ARG A 125 -7.76 -7.11 4.62
C ARG A 125 -8.93 -8.00 4.23
N GLY A 126 -8.65 -9.26 3.92
CA GLY A 126 -9.74 -10.19 3.67
C GLY A 126 -10.46 -9.91 2.34
N ILE A 127 -9.80 -9.30 1.36
CA ILE A 127 -10.48 -8.81 0.15
C ILE A 127 -11.12 -9.98 -0.60
N ALA A 128 -12.43 -9.87 -0.86
CA ALA A 128 -13.25 -10.96 -1.41
C ALA A 128 -13.14 -12.30 -0.64
N GLY A 129 -12.80 -12.27 0.66
CA GLY A 129 -12.67 -13.45 1.51
C GLY A 129 -11.32 -14.17 1.46
N SER A 130 -10.35 -13.65 0.70
CA SER A 130 -8.99 -14.19 0.60
C SER A 130 -8.08 -13.67 1.71
N ARG A 131 -6.83 -14.14 1.76
CA ARG A 131 -5.79 -13.58 2.66
C ARG A 131 -5.10 -12.36 2.08
N SER A 132 -5.59 -11.85 0.95
CA SER A 132 -5.00 -10.70 0.29
C SER A 132 -5.27 -9.39 1.05
N VAL A 133 -4.38 -8.44 0.84
CA VAL A 133 -4.43 -7.09 1.39
C VAL A 133 -4.47 -6.09 0.24
N LEU A 134 -5.17 -4.98 0.48
CA LEU A 134 -5.21 -3.83 -0.41
C LEU A 134 -4.95 -2.59 0.42
N ILE A 135 -4.05 -1.72 -0.03
CA ILE A 135 -3.77 -0.43 0.56
C ILE A 135 -3.95 0.61 -0.52
N VAL A 136 -4.73 1.64 -0.22
CA VAL A 136 -4.82 2.87 -1.00
C VAL A 136 -4.29 3.98 -0.10
N GLN A 137 -3.16 4.56 -0.45
CA GLN A 137 -2.56 5.70 0.23
C GLN A 137 -2.51 6.87 -0.75
N TRP A 138 -2.73 8.07 -0.25
CA TRP A 138 -2.51 9.28 -1.01
C TRP A 138 -1.81 10.29 -0.15
N GLU A 139 -0.91 11.04 -0.76
CA GLU A 139 -0.18 12.12 -0.14
C GLU A 139 0.19 13.16 -1.19
N LEU A 140 0.63 14.32 -0.72
CA LEU A 140 1.12 15.37 -1.61
C LEU A 140 2.36 14.89 -2.32
N GLY A 141 2.47 15.21 -3.60
CA GLY A 141 3.58 14.80 -4.44
C GLY A 141 3.18 14.78 -5.92
N GLY A 142 4.17 14.89 -6.77
CA GLY A 142 4.02 14.78 -8.22
C GLY A 142 3.94 13.34 -8.70
N GLU A 143 4.18 13.15 -9.99
CA GLU A 143 4.39 11.81 -10.55
C GLU A 143 5.64 11.17 -9.93
N MET A 144 5.51 9.93 -9.46
CA MET A 144 6.66 9.18 -8.95
C MET A 144 7.48 8.63 -10.11
N THR A 145 8.79 8.88 -10.06
CA THR A 145 9.71 8.31 -11.03
C THR A 145 9.85 6.79 -10.83
N ALA A 146 10.44 6.13 -11.82
CA ALA A 146 10.70 4.70 -11.73
C ALA A 146 11.71 4.39 -10.61
N GLU A 147 12.63 5.32 -10.38
CA GLU A 147 13.60 5.33 -9.29
C GLU A 147 12.90 5.45 -7.92
N ASP A 148 11.95 6.38 -7.77
CA ASP A 148 11.17 6.54 -6.52
C ASP A 148 10.38 5.28 -6.20
N MET A 149 9.77 4.65 -7.21
CA MET A 149 9.02 3.41 -7.04
C MET A 149 9.92 2.24 -6.62
N ASN A 150 11.14 2.16 -7.15
CA ASN A 150 12.14 1.17 -6.71
C ASN A 150 12.59 1.44 -5.27
N LEU A 151 12.77 2.71 -4.91
CA LEU A 151 13.12 3.12 -3.55
C LEU A 151 12.06 2.66 -2.55
N ILE A 152 10.78 2.93 -2.86
CA ILE A 152 9.64 2.50 -2.05
C ILE A 152 9.59 0.98 -1.95
N ALA A 153 9.77 0.26 -3.06
CA ALA A 153 9.79 -1.20 -3.05
C ALA A 153 10.91 -1.76 -2.17
N LYS A 154 12.12 -1.17 -2.23
CA LYS A 154 13.24 -1.52 -1.35
C LYS A 154 12.90 -1.26 0.11
N MET A 155 12.31 -0.11 0.44
CA MET A 155 11.86 0.19 1.81
C MET A 155 10.80 -0.80 2.30
N LEU A 156 9.82 -1.15 1.46
CA LEU A 156 8.79 -2.13 1.79
C LEU A 156 9.38 -3.53 2.03
N SER A 157 10.41 -3.92 1.27
CA SER A 157 11.10 -5.20 1.47
C SER A 157 11.75 -5.35 2.86
N VAL A 158 12.18 -4.24 3.45
CA VAL A 158 12.71 -4.20 4.82
C VAL A 158 11.58 -4.20 5.85
N ALA A 159 10.50 -3.46 5.57
CA ALA A 159 9.40 -3.27 6.51
C ALA A 159 8.45 -4.47 6.63
N ILE A 160 8.32 -5.29 5.59
CA ILE A 160 7.39 -6.42 5.54
C ILE A 160 8.20 -7.73 5.56
N PRO A 161 8.18 -8.47 6.68
CA PRO A 161 8.86 -9.75 6.76
C PRO A 161 8.37 -10.73 5.69
N GLY A 162 9.33 -11.37 5.02
CA GLY A 162 9.06 -12.41 4.02
C GLY A 162 9.08 -11.93 2.57
N ILE A 163 9.24 -10.64 2.31
CA ILE A 163 9.60 -10.17 0.96
C ILE A 163 11.02 -10.64 0.66
N SER A 164 11.17 -11.45 -0.37
CA SER A 164 12.46 -12.01 -0.79
C SER A 164 12.50 -12.01 -2.31
N GLY A 165 13.16 -11.03 -2.90
CA GLY A 165 13.26 -10.91 -4.34
C GLY A 165 13.63 -9.50 -4.77
N GLU A 166 14.21 -9.41 -5.96
CA GLU A 166 14.39 -8.11 -6.62
C GLU A 166 13.03 -7.56 -7.04
N SER A 167 12.83 -6.27 -6.80
CA SER A 167 11.68 -5.56 -7.33
C SER A 167 11.74 -5.51 -8.85
N GLN A 168 10.65 -5.88 -9.50
CA GLN A 168 10.51 -5.78 -10.95
C GLN A 168 9.65 -4.57 -11.29
N GLN A 169 10.23 -3.58 -11.96
CA GLN A 169 9.45 -2.51 -12.57
C GLN A 169 8.52 -3.08 -13.63
N THR A 170 7.29 -2.62 -13.63
CA THR A 170 6.24 -3.05 -14.55
C THR A 170 5.31 -1.88 -14.85
N SER A 171 4.30 -2.11 -15.68
CA SER A 171 3.21 -1.18 -15.88
C SER A 171 1.90 -1.95 -15.88
N VAL A 172 0.86 -1.33 -15.33
CA VAL A 172 -0.50 -1.85 -15.38
C VAL A 172 -1.36 -0.92 -16.23
N ALA A 173 -2.40 -1.48 -16.86
CA ALA A 173 -3.37 -0.66 -17.57
C ALA A 173 -4.17 0.18 -16.55
N GLY A 174 -4.00 1.49 -16.59
CA GLY A 174 -4.75 2.47 -15.82
C GLY A 174 -5.98 3.00 -16.55
N PRO A 175 -6.49 4.16 -16.12
CA PRO A 175 -7.65 4.79 -16.74
C PRO A 175 -7.44 5.02 -18.22
N ASP A 176 -8.47 4.71 -19.02
CA ASP A 176 -8.44 4.78 -20.49
C ASP A 176 -7.33 3.93 -21.14
N GLY A 177 -6.82 2.91 -20.44
CA GLY A 177 -5.77 2.02 -20.92
C GLY A 177 -4.35 2.63 -20.86
N LYS A 178 -4.17 3.79 -20.23
CA LYS A 178 -2.85 4.41 -20.08
C LYS A 178 -1.97 3.59 -19.15
N PRO A 179 -0.68 3.35 -19.47
CA PRO A 179 0.21 2.62 -18.58
C PRO A 179 0.45 3.40 -17.29
N VAL A 180 0.36 2.73 -16.16
CA VAL A 180 0.62 3.29 -14.82
C VAL A 180 1.91 2.67 -14.27
N PRO A 181 2.93 3.48 -13.90
CA PRO A 181 4.17 2.99 -13.31
C PRO A 181 3.88 2.11 -12.09
N SER A 182 4.46 0.92 -12.09
CA SER A 182 4.19 -0.08 -11.06
C SER A 182 5.44 -0.88 -10.73
N VAL A 183 5.46 -1.47 -9.54
CA VAL A 183 6.53 -2.38 -9.10
C VAL A 183 5.93 -3.64 -8.51
N LYS A 184 6.47 -4.78 -8.91
CA LYS A 184 6.14 -6.11 -8.38
C LYS A 184 7.27 -6.63 -7.51
N PHE A 185 6.92 -7.32 -6.45
CA PHE A 185 7.88 -8.08 -5.65
C PHE A 185 7.25 -9.36 -5.10
N ASP A 186 8.06 -10.41 -5.04
CA ASP A 186 7.68 -11.70 -4.47
C ASP A 186 7.90 -11.72 -2.96
N SER A 187 7.00 -12.41 -2.27
CA SER A 187 7.10 -12.69 -0.83
C SER A 187 6.72 -14.14 -0.54
N ASP A 188 7.09 -14.62 0.65
CA ASP A 188 6.64 -15.89 1.21
C ASP A 188 5.09 -16.02 1.27
N LYS A 189 4.38 -14.89 1.29
CA LYS A 189 2.91 -14.80 1.32
C LYS A 189 2.27 -14.57 -0.05
N GLY A 190 3.07 -14.52 -1.12
CA GLY A 190 2.61 -14.34 -2.49
C GLY A 190 3.19 -13.08 -3.15
N VAL A 191 2.50 -12.58 -4.18
CA VAL A 191 2.98 -11.45 -4.99
C VAL A 191 2.37 -10.16 -4.46
N PHE A 192 3.19 -9.12 -4.40
CA PHE A 192 2.76 -7.75 -4.15
C PHE A 192 2.97 -6.91 -5.40
N GLU A 193 2.03 -6.01 -5.65
CA GLU A 193 2.08 -5.04 -6.74
C GLU A 193 1.69 -3.67 -6.20
N LEU A 194 2.51 -2.68 -6.50
CA LEU A 194 2.34 -1.28 -6.12
C LEU A 194 2.26 -0.43 -7.39
N SER A 195 1.22 0.38 -7.54
CA SER A 195 1.08 1.37 -8.63
C SER A 195 1.01 2.78 -8.07
N SER A 196 1.58 3.75 -8.80
CA SER A 196 1.48 5.17 -8.48
C SER A 196 0.65 5.90 -9.53
N LEU A 197 -0.45 6.52 -9.09
CA LEU A 197 -1.35 7.36 -9.89
C LEU A 197 -1.19 8.82 -9.46
N VAL A 198 -1.54 9.77 -10.33
CA VAL A 198 -1.49 11.20 -9.98
C VAL A 198 -2.90 11.80 -9.99
N CYS A 199 -3.20 12.66 -9.00
CA CYS A 199 -4.42 13.45 -9.00
C CYS A 199 -4.26 14.83 -8.34
N GLY A 200 -4.12 15.86 -9.19
CA GLY A 200 -3.78 17.20 -8.74
C GLY A 200 -2.33 17.26 -8.28
N SER A 201 -2.09 17.85 -7.11
CA SER A 201 -0.79 17.93 -6.42
C SER A 201 -0.46 16.69 -5.57
N ARG A 202 -1.19 15.58 -5.78
CA ARG A 202 -1.07 14.37 -4.97
C ARG A 202 -0.75 13.18 -5.86
N HIS A 203 0.00 12.25 -5.30
CA HIS A 203 0.10 10.91 -5.84
C HIS A 203 -0.77 9.96 -5.00
N VAL A 204 -1.26 8.91 -5.64
CA VAL A 204 -2.13 7.89 -5.06
C VAL A 204 -1.46 6.55 -5.29
N LEU A 205 -0.94 5.98 -4.21
CA LEU A 205 -0.37 4.64 -4.16
C LEU A 205 -1.48 3.61 -3.97
N VAL A 206 -1.57 2.66 -4.89
CA VAL A 206 -2.41 1.47 -4.76
C VAL A 206 -1.47 0.28 -4.60
N ALA A 207 -1.52 -0.41 -3.46
CA ALA A 207 -0.75 -1.61 -3.20
C ALA A 207 -1.70 -2.80 -2.99
N THR A 208 -1.49 -3.89 -3.73
CA THR A 208 -2.22 -5.14 -3.53
C THR A 208 -1.23 -6.25 -3.25
N GLY A 209 -1.48 -7.06 -2.22
CA GLY A 209 -0.63 -8.18 -1.85
C GLY A 209 -1.43 -9.46 -1.61
N GLY A 210 -0.90 -10.60 -2.03
CA GLY A 210 -1.46 -11.91 -1.72
C GLY A 210 -1.21 -12.91 -2.84
N GLU A 211 -2.18 -13.78 -3.10
CA GLU A 211 -2.03 -14.82 -4.13
C GLU A 211 -1.95 -14.23 -5.55
N LYS A 212 -1.44 -14.99 -6.53
CA LYS A 212 -1.25 -14.51 -7.92
C LYS A 212 -2.49 -13.88 -8.55
N GLU A 213 -3.68 -14.32 -8.15
CA GLU A 213 -4.95 -13.78 -8.63
C GLU A 213 -5.25 -12.35 -8.14
N ALA A 214 -4.56 -11.90 -7.08
CA ALA A 214 -4.66 -10.55 -6.56
C ALA A 214 -4.14 -9.51 -7.56
N LEU A 215 -3.22 -9.90 -8.46
CA LEU A 215 -2.72 -9.05 -9.55
C LEU A 215 -3.85 -8.68 -10.54
N GLY A 216 -4.72 -9.63 -10.87
CA GLY A 216 -5.87 -9.36 -11.73
C GLY A 216 -6.90 -8.42 -11.09
N VAL A 217 -6.98 -8.38 -9.75
CA VAL A 217 -7.78 -7.38 -9.03
C VAL A 217 -7.09 -6.03 -9.01
N HIS A 218 -5.77 -6.02 -8.80
CA HIS A 218 -4.97 -4.82 -8.78
C HIS A 218 -5.13 -4.01 -10.07
N GLU A 219 -4.94 -4.64 -11.24
CA GLU A 219 -5.12 -3.99 -12.54
C GLU A 219 -6.52 -3.38 -12.69
N ARG A 220 -7.58 -4.10 -12.30
CA ARG A 220 -8.96 -3.59 -12.37
C ARG A 220 -9.23 -2.42 -11.42
N ILE A 221 -8.59 -2.41 -10.25
CA ILE A 221 -8.66 -1.28 -9.30
C ILE A 221 -7.99 -0.07 -9.93
N VAL A 222 -6.76 -0.21 -10.42
CA VAL A 222 -5.98 0.89 -11.01
C VAL A 222 -6.68 1.45 -12.26
N ALA A 223 -7.20 0.59 -13.13
CA ALA A 223 -8.00 0.98 -14.30
C ALA A 223 -9.29 1.74 -13.96
N SER A 224 -9.82 1.56 -12.75
CA SER A 224 -11.05 2.24 -12.29
C SER A 224 -10.83 3.62 -11.69
N PHE A 225 -9.58 4.08 -11.62
CA PHE A 225 -9.24 5.37 -11.03
C PHE A 225 -9.88 6.52 -11.79
N ALA A 226 -10.60 7.37 -11.07
CA ALA A 226 -11.13 8.61 -11.62
C ALA A 226 -10.70 9.78 -10.73
N CYS A 227 -9.89 10.68 -11.30
CA CYS A 227 -9.38 11.86 -10.63
C CYS A 227 -10.34 13.04 -10.80
N THR A 228 -10.63 13.75 -9.72
CA THR A 228 -11.52 14.92 -9.68
C THR A 228 -11.08 15.87 -8.56
N PRO A 229 -9.90 16.51 -8.67
CA PRO A 229 -9.31 17.29 -7.59
C PRO A 229 -10.20 18.51 -7.30
N ASP A 230 -10.26 18.92 -6.03
CA ASP A 230 -10.98 20.12 -5.58
C ASP A 230 -10.04 21.34 -5.73
N PRO A 231 -10.29 22.25 -6.69
CA PRO A 231 -9.37 23.34 -7.00
C PRO A 231 -9.06 24.27 -5.83
N GLU A 232 -10.01 24.48 -4.92
CA GLU A 232 -9.78 25.34 -3.75
C GLU A 232 -8.91 24.66 -2.72
N ARG A 233 -9.09 23.35 -2.54
CA ARG A 233 -8.23 22.57 -1.64
C ARG A 233 -6.83 22.39 -2.21
N GLU A 234 -6.69 22.17 -3.52
CA GLU A 234 -5.38 22.06 -4.18
C GLU A 234 -4.49 23.29 -3.93
N LYS A 235 -5.04 24.50 -3.96
CA LYS A 235 -4.29 25.74 -3.67
C LYS A 235 -3.69 25.77 -2.27
N THR A 236 -4.38 25.16 -1.31
CA THR A 236 -3.93 25.11 0.10
C THR A 236 -3.10 23.87 0.40
N ALA A 237 -3.35 22.77 -0.32
CA ALA A 237 -2.71 21.49 -0.09
C ALA A 237 -1.27 21.49 -0.60
N SER A 238 -0.97 22.23 -1.67
CA SER A 238 0.40 22.39 -2.17
C SER A 238 1.34 23.18 -1.24
N VAL A 239 0.82 23.84 -0.20
CA VAL A 239 1.63 24.54 0.80
C VAL A 239 2.03 23.53 1.88
N PHE A 240 3.26 23.00 1.78
CA PHE A 240 3.83 22.21 2.87
C PHE A 240 3.72 22.94 4.19
N SER A 241 3.27 22.21 5.21
CA SER A 241 2.92 22.77 6.49
C SER A 241 3.66 22.01 7.60
N PHE A 242 4.86 22.47 7.93
CA PHE A 242 5.60 21.95 9.09
C PHE A 242 4.84 22.24 10.40
N PRO A 243 4.72 21.28 11.35
CA PRO A 243 3.87 21.43 12.52
C PRO A 243 4.49 22.27 13.64
N MET A 244 5.68 22.80 13.45
CA MET A 244 6.40 23.60 14.43
C MET A 244 6.77 24.96 13.85
N ASN A 245 6.90 25.94 14.75
CA ASN A 245 7.55 27.20 14.44
C ASN A 245 9.00 27.14 14.95
N LEU A 246 9.94 27.29 14.03
CA LEU A 246 11.38 27.23 14.25
C LEU A 246 11.96 28.64 14.22
N ASP A 247 12.68 29.06 15.26
CA ASP A 247 13.42 30.33 15.24
C ASP A 247 14.82 30.11 14.66
N LEU A 248 14.93 30.32 13.35
CA LEU A 248 16.13 30.03 12.57
C LEU A 248 16.56 31.27 11.78
N PRO A 249 17.08 32.31 12.44
CA PRO A 249 17.52 33.53 11.77
C PRO A 249 18.66 33.23 10.80
N GLY A 250 18.57 33.78 9.58
CA GLY A 250 19.56 33.58 8.51
C GLY A 250 19.38 32.31 7.69
N TRP A 251 18.46 31.41 8.08
CA TRP A 251 18.17 30.21 7.31
C TRP A 251 17.24 30.53 6.13
N TYR A 252 17.45 29.84 5.02
CA TYR A 252 16.62 29.92 3.83
C TYR A 252 16.32 28.53 3.27
N ALA A 253 15.25 28.42 2.47
CA ALA A 253 14.87 27.17 1.84
C ALA A 253 15.68 26.94 0.56
N THR A 254 16.33 25.78 0.44
CA THR A 254 16.98 25.31 -0.79
C THR A 254 16.05 24.45 -1.64
N SER A 255 15.11 23.76 -0.99
CA SER A 255 14.09 22.96 -1.66
C SER A 255 12.74 23.10 -0.94
N ARG A 256 11.66 23.17 -1.73
CA ARG A 256 10.27 23.24 -1.29
C ARG A 256 9.48 22.10 -1.92
N ASP A 257 9.74 20.89 -1.47
CA ASP A 257 8.95 19.75 -1.87
C ASP A 257 7.66 19.67 -1.02
N PRO A 258 6.52 19.24 -1.59
CA PRO A 258 5.29 19.06 -0.81
C PRO A 258 5.42 18.07 0.36
N GLU A 259 6.40 17.18 0.35
CA GLU A 259 6.67 16.17 1.37
C GLU A 259 7.83 16.52 2.32
N ALA A 260 8.75 17.38 1.86
CA ALA A 260 9.95 17.73 2.58
C ALA A 260 10.41 19.17 2.30
N PHE A 261 10.86 19.86 3.33
CA PHE A 261 11.51 21.16 3.20
C PHE A 261 12.98 21.02 3.52
N GLU A 262 13.84 21.49 2.63
CA GLU A 262 15.26 21.56 2.89
C GLU A 262 15.63 23.01 3.20
N LEU A 263 16.24 23.19 4.36
CA LEU A 263 16.72 24.47 4.83
C LEU A 263 18.25 24.41 4.98
N THR A 264 18.90 25.54 4.77
CA THR A 264 20.34 25.71 5.03
C THR A 264 20.61 27.04 5.69
N ASP A 265 21.70 27.13 6.46
CA ASP A 265 22.28 28.39 6.92
C ASP A 265 23.23 29.03 5.88
N GLY A 266 23.48 28.33 4.76
CA GLY A 266 24.35 28.76 3.68
C GLY A 266 25.85 28.61 3.97
N VAL A 267 26.22 28.00 5.10
CA VAL A 267 27.62 27.94 5.55
C VAL A 267 28.02 26.54 5.99
N THR A 268 27.30 25.94 6.93
CA THR A 268 27.77 24.73 7.65
C THR A 268 26.70 23.68 7.90
N ALA A 269 25.41 24.03 7.79
CA ALA A 269 24.35 23.14 8.21
C ALA A 269 23.20 23.07 7.22
N THR A 270 22.72 21.87 6.98
CA THR A 270 21.51 21.57 6.22
C THR A 270 20.52 20.81 7.09
N MET A 271 19.24 21.01 6.81
CA MET A 271 18.16 20.39 7.56
C MET A 271 17.00 20.04 6.66
N THR A 272 16.62 18.77 6.67
CA THR A 272 15.41 18.28 6.02
C THR A 272 14.29 18.19 7.05
N LEU A 273 13.20 18.88 6.78
CA LEU A 273 11.98 18.93 7.58
C LEU A 273 10.91 18.10 6.89
N ARG A 274 10.28 17.15 7.59
CA ARG A 274 9.11 16.42 7.09
C ARG A 274 7.99 16.43 8.11
N THR A 275 6.76 16.33 7.64
CA THR A 275 5.57 16.23 8.50
C THR A 275 5.04 14.81 8.46
N LEU A 276 4.93 14.17 9.61
CA LEU A 276 4.36 12.85 9.79
C LEU A 276 2.99 12.94 10.48
N PRO A 277 2.10 11.95 10.29
CA PRO A 277 0.85 11.85 11.04
C PRO A 277 1.05 11.91 12.56
N ALA A 278 0.10 12.54 13.26
CA ALA A 278 0.10 12.59 14.72
C ALA A 278 0.07 11.19 15.34
N GLY A 279 0.80 11.00 16.43
CA GLY A 279 0.86 9.70 17.14
C GLY A 279 1.62 8.60 16.39
N MET A 280 2.26 8.91 15.25
CA MET A 280 3.11 7.95 14.56
C MET A 280 4.36 7.66 15.41
N HIS A 281 4.47 6.41 15.87
CA HIS A 281 5.64 5.92 16.59
C HIS A 281 6.65 5.31 15.60
N VAL A 282 7.64 6.11 15.19
CA VAL A 282 8.76 5.62 14.35
C VAL A 282 9.96 5.36 15.26
N GLN A 283 10.51 4.14 15.18
CA GLN A 283 11.82 3.82 15.75
C GLN A 283 12.88 4.27 14.74
N LEU A 284 13.31 5.53 14.84
CA LEU A 284 14.19 6.17 13.87
C LEU A 284 15.48 5.37 13.63
N GLU A 285 16.05 4.77 14.68
CA GLU A 285 17.24 3.93 14.61
C GLU A 285 17.10 2.73 13.65
N ASN A 286 15.87 2.21 13.48
CA ASN A 286 15.60 1.08 12.59
C ASN A 286 15.24 1.51 11.16
N VAL A 287 14.99 2.79 10.94
CA VAL A 287 14.45 3.32 9.67
C VAL A 287 15.47 4.19 8.94
N LEU A 288 16.34 4.91 9.67
CA LEU A 288 17.34 5.79 9.07
C LEU A 288 18.33 5.04 8.19
N GLU A 289 18.88 3.93 8.66
CA GLU A 289 19.86 3.18 7.87
C GLU A 289 19.26 2.69 6.54
N PRO A 290 18.08 2.04 6.50
CA PRO A 290 17.41 1.72 5.25
C PRO A 290 17.20 2.94 4.34
N ILE A 291 16.77 4.09 4.87
CA ILE A 291 16.55 5.32 4.09
C ILE A 291 17.86 5.78 3.45
N PHE A 292 18.94 5.93 4.21
CA PHE A 292 20.23 6.38 3.68
C PHE A 292 20.79 5.41 2.63
N ARG A 293 20.72 4.09 2.91
CA ARG A 293 21.11 3.06 1.93
C ARG A 293 20.25 3.07 0.67
N ALA A 294 18.99 3.46 0.78
CA ALA A 294 18.09 3.57 -0.34
C ALA A 294 18.44 4.80 -1.19
N ALA A 295 18.82 5.91 -0.56
CA ALA A 295 19.35 7.12 -1.19
C ALA A 295 20.79 6.97 -1.76
N GLY A 296 21.37 5.77 -1.75
CA GLY A 296 22.74 5.52 -2.24
C GLY A 296 23.85 5.89 -1.26
N LEU A 297 23.52 6.43 -0.08
CA LEU A 297 24.46 6.84 0.97
C LEU A 297 24.88 5.63 1.82
N THR A 298 25.64 4.72 1.21
CA THR A 298 26.06 3.47 1.85
C THR A 298 27.47 3.50 2.43
N GLN A 299 28.33 4.38 1.90
CA GLN A 299 29.73 4.45 2.27
C GLN A 299 29.91 5.18 3.60
N GLY A 300 30.53 4.50 4.57
CA GLY A 300 30.80 5.09 5.88
C GLY A 300 29.55 5.41 6.71
N LEU A 301 28.39 4.88 6.33
CA LEU A 301 27.15 5.07 7.08
C LEU A 301 27.21 4.31 8.41
N GLU A 302 27.13 5.06 9.51
CA GLU A 302 26.99 4.53 10.86
C GLU A 302 25.77 5.20 11.51
N VAL A 303 24.74 4.43 11.86
CA VAL A 303 23.59 4.93 12.62
C VAL A 303 23.75 4.52 14.08
N GLY A 304 23.74 5.50 14.97
CA GLY A 304 23.90 5.29 16.41
C GLY A 304 22.61 4.93 17.12
N ALA A 305 22.72 4.61 18.41
CA ALA A 305 21.56 4.39 19.26
C ALA A 305 20.84 5.72 19.57
N LYS A 306 19.54 5.63 19.84
CA LYS A 306 18.74 6.77 20.29
C LYS A 306 19.28 7.33 21.61
N LEU A 307 19.57 8.63 21.62
CA LEU A 307 20.05 9.39 22.77
C LEU A 307 18.90 9.73 23.73
N PRO A 308 19.20 10.08 25.00
CA PRO A 308 18.18 10.44 25.99
C PRO A 308 17.29 11.62 25.61
N ASP A 309 17.81 12.55 24.80
CA ASP A 309 17.07 13.70 24.27
C ASP A 309 16.19 13.36 23.04
N GLY A 310 16.19 12.09 22.62
CA GLY A 310 15.37 11.59 21.54
C GLY A 310 16.04 11.59 20.16
N ARG A 311 17.25 12.14 20.02
CA ARG A 311 18.00 12.13 18.76
C ARG A 311 18.53 10.74 18.43
N VAL A 312 18.61 10.45 17.14
CA VAL A 312 19.36 9.30 16.61
C VAL A 312 20.52 9.86 15.79
N PRO A 313 21.77 9.81 16.31
CA PRO A 313 22.93 10.33 15.60
C PRO A 313 23.27 9.41 14.44
N PHE A 314 23.79 9.99 13.37
CA PHE A 314 24.37 9.23 12.27
C PHE A 314 25.64 9.91 11.77
N LYS A 315 26.46 9.13 11.12
CA LYS A 315 27.68 9.55 10.44
C LYS A 315 27.64 8.97 9.04
N LEU A 316 28.08 9.75 8.06
CA LEU A 316 28.12 9.35 6.66
C LEU A 316 29.41 9.86 6.02
N THR A 317 29.88 9.17 4.98
CA THR A 317 31.05 9.59 4.21
C THR A 317 30.64 9.89 2.77
N ILE A 318 30.67 11.16 2.39
CA ILE A 318 30.37 11.64 1.03
C ILE A 318 31.70 12.13 0.44
N GLU A 319 32.08 11.57 -0.70
CA GLU A 319 33.30 11.97 -1.44
C GLU A 319 34.61 11.94 -0.60
N GLY A 320 34.65 11.11 0.46
CA GLY A 320 35.79 10.99 1.37
C GLY A 320 35.76 11.92 2.58
N GLU A 321 34.82 12.86 2.62
CA GLU A 321 34.56 13.72 3.77
C GLU A 321 33.55 13.07 4.71
N THR A 322 33.79 13.17 6.01
CA THR A 322 32.91 12.60 7.04
C THR A 322 31.99 13.68 7.55
N THR A 323 30.69 13.49 7.34
CA THR A 323 29.66 14.40 7.84
C THR A 323 28.91 13.74 8.99
N ARG A 324 28.56 14.54 9.99
CA ARG A 324 27.79 14.10 11.16
C ARG A 324 26.42 14.74 11.13
N GLY A 325 25.44 13.99 11.58
CA GLY A 325 24.08 14.47 11.68
C GLY A 325 23.29 13.72 12.74
N TRP A 326 22.04 14.10 12.85
CA TRP A 326 21.08 13.42 13.69
C TRP A 326 19.68 13.55 13.10
N ALA A 327 18.81 12.61 13.45
CA ALA A 327 17.38 12.75 13.20
C ALA A 327 16.59 12.72 14.51
N ALA A 328 15.51 13.48 14.59
CA ALA A 328 14.62 13.46 15.74
C ALA A 328 13.15 13.68 15.34
N LEU A 329 12.26 13.20 16.20
CA LEU A 329 10.82 13.40 16.10
C LEU A 329 10.38 14.42 17.13
N PHE A 330 9.59 15.39 16.68
CA PHE A 330 9.00 16.43 17.50
C PHE A 330 7.48 16.28 17.47
N PRO A 331 6.89 15.59 18.47
CA PRO A 331 5.45 15.37 18.50
C PRO A 331 4.69 16.67 18.78
N CYS A 332 3.71 16.97 17.94
CA CYS A 332 2.76 18.05 18.14
C CYS A 332 1.32 17.52 18.21
N PRO A 333 0.34 18.32 18.70
CA PRO A 333 -1.03 17.84 18.85
C PRO A 333 -1.69 17.34 17.56
N THR A 334 -1.32 17.91 16.41
CA THR A 334 -1.97 17.65 15.11
C THR A 334 -1.10 16.87 14.12
N ALA A 335 0.20 16.77 14.36
CA ALA A 335 1.17 16.05 13.53
C ALA A 335 2.50 15.85 14.29
N THR A 336 3.43 15.09 13.72
CA THR A 336 4.79 14.92 14.25
C THR A 336 5.78 15.50 13.25
N GLY A 337 6.64 16.44 13.67
CA GLY A 337 7.75 16.92 12.84
C GLY A 337 8.88 15.91 12.84
N LEU A 338 9.34 15.48 11.68
CA LEU A 338 10.63 14.79 11.52
C LEU A 338 11.66 15.81 11.08
N VAL A 339 12.77 15.87 11.79
CA VAL A 339 13.94 16.67 11.42
C VAL A 339 15.10 15.74 11.18
N VAL A 340 15.77 15.88 10.04
CA VAL A 340 17.08 15.30 9.76
C VAL A 340 18.04 16.47 9.57
N ALA A 341 19.01 16.59 10.47
CA ALA A 341 19.96 17.69 10.49
C ALA A 341 21.36 17.14 10.21
N ILE A 342 22.10 17.84 9.35
CA ILE A 342 23.48 17.53 8.98
C ILE A 342 24.28 18.83 9.15
N ALA A 343 25.44 18.75 9.78
CA ALA A 343 26.33 19.90 9.87
C ALA A 343 27.79 19.46 9.83
N ALA A 344 28.66 20.37 9.40
CA ALA A 344 30.09 20.22 9.60
C ALA A 344 30.43 20.24 11.09
N ASP A 345 31.41 19.42 11.48
CA ASP A 345 32.00 19.35 12.83
C ASP A 345 30.98 19.14 13.98
N ASP A 346 31.02 19.98 15.02
CA ASP A 346 30.17 19.97 16.21
C ASP A 346 28.92 20.84 16.06
N GLY A 347 28.72 21.47 14.90
CA GLY A 347 27.57 22.36 14.62
C GLY A 347 26.21 21.66 14.71
N ALA A 348 26.16 20.33 14.55
CA ALA A 348 24.94 19.56 14.61
C ALA A 348 24.28 19.62 16.01
N ASP A 349 25.08 19.66 17.08
CA ASP A 349 24.57 19.78 18.45
C ASP A 349 23.95 21.16 18.69
N GLY A 350 24.60 22.23 18.24
CA GLY A 350 24.08 23.60 18.35
C GLY A 350 22.76 23.82 17.60
N LEU A 351 22.55 23.11 16.49
CA LEU A 351 21.27 23.13 15.76
C LEU A 351 20.16 22.45 16.55
N HIS A 352 20.47 21.37 17.26
CA HIS A 352 19.48 20.71 18.12
C HIS A 352 19.00 21.64 19.24
N ASP A 353 19.89 22.39 19.87
CA ASP A 353 19.51 23.34 20.93
C ASP A 353 18.55 24.43 20.42
N LYS A 354 18.75 24.91 19.19
CA LYS A 354 17.81 25.84 18.54
C LYS A 354 16.44 25.22 18.32
N LEU A 355 16.40 23.94 17.91
CA LEU A 355 15.16 23.21 17.68
C LEU A 355 14.46 22.79 18.98
N ALA A 356 15.19 22.59 20.06
CA ALA A 356 14.62 22.33 21.38
C ALA A 356 13.83 23.54 21.92
N ALA A 357 14.16 24.76 21.48
CA ALA A 357 13.41 25.97 21.79
C ALA A 357 12.17 26.16 20.89
N ALA A 358 12.02 25.35 19.84
CA ALA A 358 10.88 25.44 18.95
C ALA A 358 9.58 25.04 19.65
N ARG A 359 8.46 25.54 19.12
CA ARG A 359 7.12 25.22 19.63
C ARG A 359 6.24 24.66 18.54
N CYS A 360 5.30 23.81 18.92
CA CYS A 360 4.23 23.41 18.04
C CYS A 360 3.42 24.63 17.58
N ARG A 361 3.06 24.62 16.30
CA ARG A 361 2.16 25.61 15.72
C ARG A 361 0.78 25.48 16.34
N ARG A 362 0.13 26.61 16.61
CA ARG A 362 -1.25 26.63 17.13
C ARG A 362 -2.26 26.53 15.98
N ASP A 363 -3.47 26.08 16.29
CA ASP A 363 -4.56 26.06 15.30
C ASP A 363 -4.85 27.47 14.78
N GLY A 364 -4.95 27.62 13.46
CA GLY A 364 -5.21 28.90 12.79
C GLY A 364 -4.00 29.83 12.68
N GLU A 365 -2.86 29.48 13.28
CA GLU A 365 -1.60 30.21 13.05
C GLU A 365 -1.13 29.98 11.60
N PRO A 366 -0.63 31.02 10.89
CA PRO A 366 -0.15 30.85 9.53
C PRO A 366 1.00 29.84 9.46
N VAL A 367 1.11 29.15 8.33
CA VAL A 367 2.26 28.29 8.04
C VAL A 367 3.53 29.15 8.06
N GLN A 368 4.56 28.70 8.79
CA GLN A 368 5.86 29.36 8.74
C GLN A 368 6.43 29.25 7.34
N THR A 369 6.89 30.37 6.80
CA THR A 369 7.60 30.45 5.52
C THR A 369 9.04 30.86 5.76
N TRP A 370 9.97 30.23 5.05
CA TRP A 370 11.37 30.63 4.99
C TRP A 370 11.64 31.48 3.74
N PRO A 371 12.63 32.38 3.77
CA PRO A 371 13.04 33.12 2.59
C PRO A 371 13.64 32.18 1.52
N ASP A 372 13.66 32.65 0.27
CA ASP A 372 14.39 31.99 -0.82
C ASP A 372 15.91 32.23 -0.68
N PRO A 373 16.75 31.44 -1.38
CA PRO A 373 18.19 31.62 -1.33
C PRO A 373 18.61 33.04 -1.74
N PRO A 374 19.63 33.63 -1.07
CA PRO A 374 20.17 34.91 -1.50
C PRO A 374 20.73 34.80 -2.93
N ALA A 375 20.58 35.86 -3.72
CA ALA A 375 21.04 35.86 -5.11
C ALA A 375 22.54 35.52 -5.20
N GLY A 376 22.88 34.44 -5.92
CA GLY A 376 24.25 33.95 -6.06
C GLY A 376 24.68 32.89 -5.05
N ALA A 377 23.78 32.42 -4.19
CA ALA A 377 23.99 31.13 -3.52
C ALA A 377 24.09 30.03 -4.60
N ASP A 378 25.19 29.29 -4.59
CA ASP A 378 25.43 28.21 -5.55
C ASP A 378 24.53 27.03 -5.17
N ASP A 379 23.60 26.64 -6.04
CA ASP A 379 22.69 25.49 -5.82
C ASP A 379 23.45 24.16 -5.68
N THR A 380 24.75 24.15 -5.97
CA THR A 380 25.63 22.97 -5.87
C THR A 380 26.33 22.81 -4.53
N ALA A 381 26.28 23.81 -3.64
CA ALA A 381 26.93 23.75 -2.33
C ALA A 381 26.06 23.04 -1.28
N VAL A 382 25.75 21.78 -1.53
CA VAL A 382 25.33 20.86 -0.46
C VAL A 382 26.60 20.14 -0.01
N PRO A 383 27.05 20.32 1.25
CA PRO A 383 28.24 19.64 1.78
C PRO A 383 28.06 18.13 1.90
#